data_AF-A0AA40EA27-F1
#
_entry.id   AF-A0AA40EA27-F1
#
_cell.length_a   1.000
_cell.length_b   1.000
_cell.length_c   1.000
_cell.angle_alpha   90.00
_cell.angle_beta   90.00
_cell.angle_gamma   90.00
#
_symmetry.space_group_name_H-M   'P 1'
#
loop_
_entity.id
_entity.type
_entity.pdbx_description
1 polymer ?
#
loop_
_entity_poly.entity_id
_entity_poly.type
_entity_poly.pdbx_seq_one_letter_code
_entity_poly.pdbx_strand_id
1 'polypeptide(L)'
;MASLYRLAGRSAKRLCVRAPSPPTAASTVFFSIAARAFSASALRRYAEPAAHERTRLVPTDESFQPSQDPYGIPVDGPPPPPPVHDEENSVVNRKVRHYTVNFGPQHPAAHGVLRLILELNGEEIIRADPHIGLLHRGTEKLCEYKTYLQALPYFDRLDYVSMMTNEQCFSLAVEKLLNIDIPERAKWIRTLFGEITRVLNHLMSVLSHAMDVGALTPFLWGFEEREKLMEFYERVSGARLHAAYVRPGGVHQDIPVGLLDDIYQWATQFGDRIDETEEMLTDNRIWIHRLQNVGTLSAADALNLGFTGVMLRGSGVPWDIRKSSPYDAYDQVEFDVPVGVNGDCYDRYLCRMEEFRQSLRIIHQCLNKMPAGPVRVEDYKVSPPPRAAMKENMEALIHHFLLYTKGYAVPPGDTYSVIEAPKGEMGVYVVSDGSERPYRVHIRAPGFAHLGGFDHVCKGHLLADAVAVIGTMDLVFGEVDR
;
A
#
# COMPACT_ATOMS: atom_id res chain seq x y z
N MET A 1 27.38 -58.65 -18.52
CA MET A 1 26.37 -59.61 -19.02
C MET A 1 25.01 -59.01 -18.65
N ALA A 2 24.25 -58.37 -19.54
CA ALA A 2 23.64 -58.95 -20.75
C ALA A 2 22.84 -60.21 -20.35
N SER A 3 21.55 -60.38 -20.63
CA SER A 3 20.69 -59.72 -21.60
C SER A 3 19.30 -60.40 -21.58
N LEU A 4 18.27 -59.68 -22.03
CA LEU A 4 17.19 -60.13 -22.95
C LEU A 4 16.24 -61.24 -22.45
N TYR A 5 14.92 -61.19 -22.68
CA TYR A 5 14.20 -61.13 -23.97
C TYR A 5 12.73 -60.68 -23.67
N ARG A 6 12.16 -59.69 -24.38
CA ARG A 6 11.24 -59.82 -25.57
C ARG A 6 9.94 -60.58 -25.25
N LEU A 7 8.72 -60.21 -25.69
CA LEU A 7 8.19 -59.63 -26.93
C LEU A 7 6.77 -59.08 -26.61
N ALA A 8 6.42 -57.87 -27.05
CA ALA A 8 5.50 -57.59 -28.16
C ALA A 8 4.07 -58.18 -28.06
N GLY A 9 3.04 -57.32 -28.10
CA GLY A 9 1.65 -57.80 -28.30
C GLY A 9 0.52 -56.79 -28.07
N ARG A 10 0.37 -55.86 -29.02
CA ARG A 10 -0.82 -55.12 -29.51
C ARG A 10 -2.23 -55.32 -28.86
N SER A 11 -3.04 -54.25 -29.01
CA SER A 11 -4.52 -54.18 -29.13
C SER A 11 -5.26 -53.78 -27.83
N ALA A 12 -6.24 -52.87 -27.75
CA ALA A 12 -6.97 -52.06 -28.72
C ALA A 12 -7.50 -50.78 -28.04
N LYS A 13 -7.18 -49.59 -28.57
CA LYS A 13 -8.04 -48.41 -28.42
C LYS A 13 -9.10 -48.49 -29.51
N ARG A 14 -10.38 -48.72 -29.14
CA ARG A 14 -11.54 -48.61 -30.05
C ARG A 14 -11.70 -47.13 -30.45
N LEU A 15 -11.54 -46.82 -31.75
CA LEU A 15 -12.58 -46.64 -32.79
C LEU A 15 -13.35 -45.32 -32.58
N CYS A 16 -13.42 -44.40 -33.55
CA CYS A 16 -13.65 -44.57 -34.99
C CYS A 16 -12.73 -43.63 -35.82
N VAL A 17 -11.88 -44.12 -36.76
CA VAL A 17 -12.15 -44.36 -38.22
C VAL A 17 -12.46 -43.03 -38.94
N ARG A 18 -11.74 -42.51 -39.95
CA ARG A 18 -10.88 -43.06 -41.03
C ARG A 18 -10.10 -41.89 -41.69
N ALA A 19 -8.92 -42.14 -42.25
CA ALA A 19 -8.28 -41.36 -43.35
C ALA A 19 -8.56 -42.10 -44.70
N PRO A 20 -8.15 -41.68 -45.94
CA PRO A 20 -7.22 -40.60 -46.32
C PRO A 20 -7.48 -39.80 -47.65
N SER A 21 -6.75 -38.68 -47.80
CA SER A 21 -6.11 -38.07 -49.01
C SER A 21 -6.91 -37.48 -50.21
N PRO A 22 -6.33 -36.51 -50.96
CA PRO A 22 -7.03 -35.50 -51.81
C PRO A 22 -7.10 -35.90 -53.31
N PRO A 23 -7.78 -35.11 -54.18
CA PRO A 23 -7.03 -34.13 -55.00
C PRO A 23 -7.80 -32.84 -55.37
N THR A 24 -7.04 -31.99 -56.04
CA THR A 24 -7.22 -30.64 -56.61
C THR A 24 -8.43 -30.33 -57.52
N ALA A 25 -8.77 -29.03 -57.51
CA ALA A 25 -9.17 -28.14 -58.62
C ALA A 25 -10.65 -27.96 -59.04
N ALA A 26 -10.98 -26.66 -59.23
CA ALA A 26 -12.10 -26.06 -59.99
C ALA A 26 -13.52 -26.22 -59.39
N SER A 27 -14.47 -25.28 -59.44
CA SER A 27 -14.58 -23.92 -59.94
C SER A 27 -15.99 -23.39 -59.55
N THR A 28 -16.14 -22.07 -59.43
CA THR A 28 -17.34 -21.26 -59.77
C THR A 28 -18.70 -21.45 -59.04
N VAL A 29 -18.97 -20.48 -58.16
CA VAL A 29 -20.16 -19.58 -58.00
C VAL A 29 -21.60 -20.14 -57.83
N PHE A 30 -22.28 -19.73 -56.74
CA PHE A 30 -23.55 -18.93 -56.68
C PHE A 30 -24.40 -19.21 -55.41
N PHE A 31 -24.61 -18.15 -54.61
CA PHE A 31 -25.82 -17.76 -53.80
C PHE A 31 -26.34 -18.75 -52.72
N SER A 32 -26.90 -18.38 -51.57
CA SER A 32 -27.28 -17.13 -50.90
C SER A 32 -27.95 -17.54 -49.58
N ILE A 33 -27.62 -16.92 -48.43
CA ILE A 33 -28.53 -16.93 -47.26
C ILE A 33 -28.58 -15.52 -46.68
N ALA A 34 -29.81 -15.02 -46.61
CA ALA A 34 -30.20 -13.72 -46.12
C ALA A 34 -30.11 -13.64 -44.59
N ALA A 35 -29.68 -12.48 -44.09
CA ALA A 35 -29.97 -12.02 -42.74
C ALA A 35 -30.34 -10.52 -42.78
N ARG A 36 -31.57 -10.21 -42.39
CA ARG A 36 -32.05 -8.90 -41.89
C ARG A 36 -32.23 -9.07 -40.37
N ALA A 37 -32.06 -8.10 -39.48
CA ALA A 37 -31.77 -6.67 -39.59
C ALA A 37 -31.23 -6.17 -38.24
N PHE A 38 -30.42 -5.11 -38.25
CA PHE A 38 -30.30 -4.17 -37.14
C PHE A 38 -30.24 -2.72 -37.68
N SER A 39 -31.17 -1.92 -37.16
CA SER A 39 -31.10 -0.48 -36.86
C SER A 39 -30.33 0.49 -37.78
N ALA A 40 -31.12 1.25 -38.52
CA ALA A 40 -31.03 2.66 -38.93
C ALA A 40 -29.79 3.51 -38.55
N SER A 41 -28.92 3.74 -39.53
CA SER A 41 -28.40 5.07 -39.86
C SER A 41 -27.97 5.07 -41.34
N ALA A 42 -28.37 6.09 -42.11
CA ALA A 42 -28.13 6.16 -43.54
C ALA A 42 -26.62 6.25 -43.86
N LEU A 43 -26.12 5.28 -44.62
CA LEU A 43 -24.82 5.36 -45.30
C LEU A 43 -24.79 6.64 -46.15
N ARG A 44 -24.04 7.65 -45.70
CA ARG A 44 -23.68 8.80 -46.53
C ARG A 44 -22.99 8.28 -47.79
N ARG A 45 -23.42 8.79 -48.94
CA ARG A 45 -22.79 8.56 -50.24
C ARG A 45 -21.28 8.75 -50.12
N TYR A 46 -20.53 7.79 -50.64
CA TYR A 46 -19.10 7.89 -50.87
C TYR A 46 -18.79 9.22 -51.56
N ALA A 47 -17.95 10.05 -50.94
CA ALA A 47 -17.31 11.16 -51.63
C ALA A 47 -16.28 10.56 -52.59
N GLU A 48 -16.37 10.92 -53.87
CA GLU A 48 -15.33 10.59 -54.85
C GLU A 48 -14.00 11.26 -54.42
N PRO A 49 -12.85 10.61 -54.64
CA PRO A 49 -11.56 11.20 -54.30
C PRO A 49 -11.28 12.36 -55.27
N ALA A 50 -11.59 13.59 -54.85
CA ALA A 50 -11.13 14.78 -55.53
C ALA A 50 -9.59 14.84 -55.43
N ALA A 51 -8.91 15.00 -56.57
CA ALA A 51 -7.47 15.21 -56.59
C ALA A 51 -7.14 16.45 -55.76
N HIS A 52 -6.36 16.29 -54.68
CA HIS A 52 -5.93 17.40 -53.85
C HIS A 52 -5.18 18.44 -54.69
N GLU A 53 -5.80 19.60 -54.93
CA GLU A 53 -5.09 20.79 -55.38
C GLU A 53 -4.11 21.20 -54.28
N ARG A 54 -2.84 21.41 -54.65
CA ARG A 54 -1.81 21.87 -53.71
C ARG A 54 -2.20 23.25 -53.16
N THR A 55 -1.95 23.47 -51.88
CA THR A 55 -2.17 24.76 -51.20
C THR A 55 -1.48 25.90 -51.96
N ARG A 56 -2.25 26.89 -52.42
CA ARG A 56 -1.76 28.07 -53.14
C ARG A 56 -1.26 29.11 -52.14
N LEU A 57 0.00 29.52 -52.27
CA LEU A 57 0.56 30.63 -51.50
C LEU A 57 0.03 31.96 -52.05
N VAL A 58 -0.57 32.76 -51.17
CA VAL A 58 -1.03 34.12 -51.47
C VAL A 58 0.00 35.09 -50.88
N PRO A 59 0.56 36.03 -51.67
CA PRO A 59 1.48 37.02 -51.14
C PRO A 59 0.72 37.94 -50.15
N THR A 60 1.32 38.15 -48.97
CA THR A 60 0.80 39.03 -47.92
C THR A 60 1.79 40.17 -47.70
N ASP A 61 1.27 41.38 -47.50
CA ASP A 61 2.08 42.55 -47.11
C ASP A 61 2.42 42.48 -45.60
N GLU A 62 3.34 43.34 -45.14
CA GLU A 62 3.85 43.37 -43.75
C GLU A 62 2.76 43.54 -42.67
N SER A 63 1.56 43.99 -43.06
CA SER A 63 0.38 44.15 -42.20
C SER A 63 -0.56 42.94 -42.16
N PHE A 64 -0.26 41.85 -42.88
CA PHE A 64 -1.06 40.62 -42.98
C PHE A 64 -2.54 40.82 -43.41
N GLN A 65 -2.86 41.94 -44.04
CA GLN A 65 -4.19 42.15 -44.63
C GLN A 65 -4.22 41.60 -46.07
N PRO A 66 -5.28 40.86 -46.47
CA PRO A 66 -5.42 40.42 -47.86
C PRO A 66 -5.58 41.63 -48.78
N SER A 67 -4.78 41.71 -49.84
CA SER A 67 -4.76 42.86 -50.76
C SER A 67 -6.02 43.00 -51.62
N GLN A 68 -6.86 41.97 -51.67
CA GLN A 68 -8.19 41.99 -52.29
C GLN A 68 -9.15 41.13 -51.46
N ASP A 69 -10.37 41.64 -51.23
CA ASP A 69 -11.44 40.90 -50.58
C ASP A 69 -11.74 39.59 -51.33
N PRO A 70 -11.53 38.41 -50.72
CA PRO A 70 -11.73 37.12 -51.39
C PRO A 70 -13.20 36.84 -51.76
N TYR A 71 -14.13 37.66 -51.27
CA TYR A 71 -15.57 37.41 -51.30
C TYR A 71 -16.40 38.52 -51.97
N GLY A 72 -15.77 39.55 -52.53
CA GLY A 72 -16.44 40.54 -53.39
C GLY A 72 -17.62 41.29 -52.77
N ILE A 73 -17.55 41.61 -51.48
CA ILE A 73 -18.59 42.39 -50.79
C ILE A 73 -18.20 43.89 -50.87
N PRO A 74 -19.02 44.78 -51.45
CA PRO A 74 -18.70 46.20 -51.51
C PRO A 74 -18.78 46.84 -50.12
N VAL A 75 -17.67 47.41 -49.63
CA VAL A 75 -17.64 48.18 -48.39
C VAL A 75 -17.66 49.67 -48.73
N ASP A 76 -18.86 50.24 -48.89
CA ASP A 76 -19.04 51.69 -48.98
C ASP A 76 -19.50 52.24 -47.62
N GLY A 77 -18.56 52.82 -46.86
CA GLY A 77 -18.84 53.60 -45.65
C GLY A 77 -17.60 53.84 -44.77
N PRO A 78 -17.46 55.02 -44.14
CA PRO A 78 -16.33 55.29 -43.25
C PRO A 78 -16.38 54.38 -42.00
N PRO A 79 -15.23 53.93 -41.47
CA PRO A 79 -15.19 52.99 -40.37
C PRO A 79 -15.80 53.60 -39.10
N PRO A 80 -16.56 52.82 -38.31
CA PRO A 80 -17.12 53.30 -37.05
C PRO A 80 -15.99 53.64 -36.06
N PRO A 81 -16.20 54.62 -35.17
CA PRO A 81 -15.20 54.96 -34.15
C PRO A 81 -14.93 53.76 -33.24
N PRO A 82 -13.69 53.62 -32.73
CA PRO A 82 -13.32 52.50 -31.88
C PRO A 82 -14.19 52.49 -30.62
N PRO A 83 -14.66 51.31 -30.17
CA PRO A 83 -15.46 51.22 -28.96
C PRO A 83 -14.62 51.70 -27.77
N VAL A 84 -15.20 52.59 -26.98
CA VAL A 84 -14.67 52.93 -25.66
C VAL A 84 -14.68 51.63 -24.86
N HIS A 85 -13.51 51.09 -24.54
CA HIS A 85 -13.40 49.91 -23.69
C HIS A 85 -13.84 50.29 -22.28
N ASP A 86 -15.05 49.89 -21.90
CA ASP A 86 -15.51 49.93 -20.51
C ASP A 86 -14.46 49.22 -19.62
N GLU A 87 -13.89 49.94 -18.66
CA GLU A 87 -12.92 49.41 -17.68
C GLU A 87 -13.50 48.24 -16.84
N GLU A 88 -14.82 48.02 -16.90
CA GLU A 88 -15.52 46.90 -16.27
C GLU A 88 -15.15 45.53 -16.84
N ASN A 89 -14.54 45.45 -18.03
CA ASN A 89 -13.99 44.22 -18.60
C ASN A 89 -12.45 44.13 -18.48
N SER A 90 -11.86 44.81 -17.50
CA SER A 90 -10.47 44.54 -17.12
C SER A 90 -10.32 43.08 -16.67
N VAL A 91 -9.44 42.33 -17.33
CA VAL A 91 -9.15 40.89 -17.06
C VAL A 91 -8.77 40.65 -15.59
N VAL A 92 -8.30 41.70 -14.90
CA VAL A 92 -7.82 41.71 -13.52
C VAL A 92 -8.91 41.34 -12.49
N ASN A 93 -10.19 41.59 -12.78
CA ASN A 93 -11.29 41.40 -11.81
C ASN A 93 -12.24 40.22 -12.10
N ARG A 94 -11.97 39.37 -13.11
CA ARG A 94 -12.80 38.18 -13.34
C ARG A 94 -12.44 37.09 -12.34
N LYS A 95 -13.41 36.65 -11.52
CA LYS A 95 -13.30 35.42 -10.72
C LYS A 95 -12.95 34.26 -11.64
N VAL A 96 -11.71 33.78 -11.55
CA VAL A 96 -11.23 32.62 -12.29
C VAL A 96 -12.06 31.41 -11.87
N ARG A 97 -12.74 30.78 -12.82
CA ARG A 97 -13.51 29.56 -12.54
C ARG A 97 -12.53 28.40 -12.42
N HIS A 98 -12.43 27.84 -11.23
CA HIS A 98 -11.65 26.63 -10.98
C HIS A 98 -12.30 25.42 -11.65
N TYR A 99 -11.48 24.53 -12.19
CA TYR A 99 -11.95 23.28 -12.80
C TYR A 99 -11.86 22.17 -11.76
N THR A 100 -12.98 21.49 -11.53
CA THR A 100 -13.04 20.38 -10.57
C THR A 100 -12.80 19.05 -11.29
N VAL A 101 -11.72 18.35 -10.94
CA VAL A 101 -11.41 17.01 -11.44
C VAL A 101 -11.69 15.99 -10.36
N ASN A 102 -12.42 14.94 -10.70
CA ASN A 102 -12.63 13.80 -9.82
C ASN A 102 -11.62 12.71 -10.17
N PHE A 103 -10.62 12.54 -9.31
CA PHE A 103 -9.76 11.37 -9.33
C PHE A 103 -10.57 10.20 -8.75
N GLY A 104 -11.07 9.37 -9.66
CA GLY A 104 -12.04 8.35 -9.32
C GLY A 104 -11.45 7.18 -8.52
N PRO A 105 -12.32 6.38 -7.86
CA PRO A 105 -11.92 5.16 -7.16
C PRO A 105 -11.16 4.15 -8.02
N GLN A 106 -11.43 4.13 -9.32
CA GLN A 106 -10.75 3.29 -10.29
C GLN A 106 -9.60 4.07 -10.91
N HIS A 107 -8.46 4.14 -10.20
CA HIS A 107 -7.23 4.73 -10.73
C HIS A 107 -6.00 3.98 -10.19
N PRO A 108 -4.98 3.66 -11.02
CA PRO A 108 -3.81 2.91 -10.56
C PRO A 108 -3.09 3.55 -9.36
N ALA A 109 -2.81 4.85 -9.42
CA ALA A 109 -2.14 5.60 -8.35
C ALA A 109 -2.99 5.82 -7.08
N ALA A 110 -4.26 5.37 -7.06
CA ALA A 110 -5.07 5.42 -5.85
C ALA A 110 -4.78 4.26 -4.89
N HIS A 111 -3.96 3.26 -5.28
CA HIS A 111 -3.59 2.07 -4.48
C HIS A 111 -4.71 1.49 -3.62
N GLY A 112 -5.84 1.22 -4.27
CA GLY A 112 -7.06 0.78 -3.60
C GLY A 112 -8.23 1.61 -4.09
N VAL A 113 -8.94 2.24 -3.17
CA VAL A 113 -10.22 2.89 -3.45
C VAL A 113 -10.24 4.28 -2.79
N LEU A 114 -9.66 5.26 -3.48
CA LEU A 114 -9.69 6.68 -3.07
C LEU A 114 -10.48 7.49 -4.09
N ARG A 115 -11.37 8.36 -3.60
CA ARG A 115 -11.99 9.39 -4.43
C ARG A 115 -11.45 10.76 -4.02
N LEU A 116 -10.66 11.38 -4.88
CA LEU A 116 -10.06 12.69 -4.59
C LEU A 116 -10.67 13.75 -5.51
N ILE A 117 -11.38 14.72 -4.93
CA ILE A 117 -11.92 15.87 -5.68
C ILE A 117 -10.90 16.99 -5.61
N LEU A 118 -10.31 17.31 -6.76
CA LEU A 118 -9.29 18.36 -6.88
C LEU A 118 -9.91 19.59 -7.55
N GLU A 119 -9.72 20.77 -6.94
CA GLU A 119 -9.99 22.06 -7.56
C GLU A 119 -8.69 22.61 -8.14
N LEU A 120 -8.64 22.71 -9.47
CA LEU A 120 -7.46 23.10 -10.22
C LEU A 120 -7.61 24.52 -10.80
N ASN A 121 -6.50 25.25 -10.82
CA ASN A 121 -6.32 26.44 -11.64
C ASN A 121 -5.24 26.18 -12.68
N GLY A 122 -5.67 25.83 -13.90
CA GLY A 122 -4.75 25.24 -14.88
C GLY A 122 -4.29 23.87 -14.42
N GLU A 123 -3.01 23.74 -14.07
CA GLU A 123 -2.40 22.50 -13.57
C GLU A 123 -2.15 22.51 -12.05
N GLU A 124 -2.25 23.67 -11.41
CA GLU A 124 -1.97 23.87 -9.99
C GLU A 124 -3.17 23.51 -9.13
N ILE A 125 -2.93 22.76 -8.05
CA ILE A 125 -3.94 22.36 -7.07
C ILE A 125 -4.17 23.50 -6.07
N ILE A 126 -5.41 23.99 -5.98
CA ILE A 126 -5.80 24.99 -4.98
C ILE A 126 -6.38 24.32 -3.74
N ARG A 127 -7.19 23.28 -3.95
CA ARG A 127 -7.87 22.51 -2.91
C ARG A 127 -7.97 21.05 -3.30
N ALA A 128 -7.72 20.17 -2.35
CA ALA A 128 -7.92 18.73 -2.46
C ALA A 128 -8.88 18.25 -1.37
N ASP A 129 -9.94 17.54 -1.78
CA ASP A 129 -10.92 16.95 -0.88
C ASP A 129 -10.93 15.42 -1.03
N PRO A 130 -10.23 14.69 -0.15
CA PRO A 130 -10.21 13.23 -0.17
C PRO A 130 -11.48 12.65 0.46
N HIS A 131 -12.36 12.11 -0.38
CA HIS A 131 -13.50 11.31 0.06
C HIS A 131 -13.06 9.87 0.36
N ILE A 132 -13.17 9.52 1.64
CA ILE A 132 -12.87 8.20 2.19
C ILE A 132 -14.16 7.48 2.63
N GLY A 133 -14.03 6.27 3.17
CA GLY A 133 -15.14 5.44 3.66
C GLY A 133 -15.61 4.38 2.66
N LEU A 134 -14.98 4.27 1.50
CA LEU A 134 -15.33 3.27 0.48
C LEU A 134 -14.94 1.85 0.91
N LEU A 135 -13.99 1.71 1.83
CA LEU A 135 -13.58 0.44 2.42
C LEU A 135 -13.96 0.31 3.91
N HIS A 136 -14.85 1.17 4.41
CA HIS A 136 -15.28 1.14 5.82
C HIS A 136 -16.13 -0.11 6.08
N ARG A 137 -15.71 -0.91 7.06
CA ARG A 137 -16.33 -2.21 7.39
C ARG A 137 -16.94 -2.25 8.79
N GLY A 138 -16.89 -1.16 9.55
CA GLY A 138 -17.33 -1.13 10.94
C GLY A 138 -16.53 -2.07 11.84
N THR A 139 -15.22 -2.17 11.61
CA THR A 139 -14.30 -3.10 12.29
C THR A 139 -14.29 -2.88 13.80
N GLU A 140 -14.22 -1.63 14.25
CA GLU A 140 -14.29 -1.27 15.68
C GLU A 140 -15.60 -1.77 16.31
N LYS A 141 -16.72 -1.64 15.59
CA LYS A 141 -18.03 -2.10 16.08
C LYS A 141 -18.12 -3.63 16.15
N LEU A 142 -17.51 -4.33 15.19
CA LEU A 142 -17.44 -5.78 15.20
C LEU A 142 -16.59 -6.29 16.38
N CYS A 143 -15.52 -5.57 16.74
CA CYS A 143 -14.67 -5.92 17.88
C CYS A 143 -15.45 -5.93 19.20
N GLU A 144 -16.39 -5.00 19.41
CA GLU A 144 -17.23 -4.93 20.62
C GLU A 144 -18.10 -6.19 20.83
N TYR A 145 -18.43 -6.91 19.76
CA TYR A 145 -19.23 -8.14 19.84
C TYR A 145 -18.40 -9.43 19.92
N LYS A 146 -17.07 -9.33 19.92
CA LYS A 146 -16.14 -10.48 19.89
C LYS A 146 -15.28 -10.49 21.15
N THR A 147 -14.74 -11.66 21.49
CA THR A 147 -13.76 -11.76 22.58
C THR A 147 -12.42 -11.23 22.12
N TYR A 148 -11.51 -10.90 23.05
CA TYR A 148 -10.18 -10.38 22.70
C TYR A 148 -9.42 -11.26 21.69
N LEU A 149 -9.45 -12.59 21.86
CA LEU A 149 -8.82 -13.51 20.92
C LEU A 149 -9.51 -13.55 19.55
N GLN A 150 -10.84 -13.42 19.52
CA GLN A 150 -11.60 -13.36 18.26
C GLN A 150 -11.49 -12.01 17.55
N ALA A 151 -11.19 -10.95 18.30
CA ALA A 151 -10.99 -9.60 17.78
C ALA A 151 -9.60 -9.43 17.12
N LEU A 152 -8.60 -10.19 17.57
CA LEU A 152 -7.22 -10.13 17.06
C LEU A 152 -7.12 -10.10 15.52
N PRO A 153 -7.77 -11.01 14.74
CA PRO A 153 -7.59 -11.03 13.29
C PRO A 153 -8.19 -9.84 12.55
N TYR A 154 -8.96 -8.96 13.22
CA TYR A 154 -9.35 -7.69 12.61
C TYR A 154 -8.12 -6.79 12.43
N PHE A 155 -7.16 -6.82 13.36
CA PHE A 155 -5.96 -5.98 13.31
C PHE A 155 -5.05 -6.34 12.14
N ASP A 156 -4.89 -7.64 11.81
CA ASP A 156 -4.10 -8.11 10.66
C ASP A 156 -4.68 -7.62 9.31
N ARG A 157 -5.96 -7.21 9.30
CA ARG A 157 -6.73 -6.85 8.10
C ARG A 157 -6.96 -5.34 7.94
N LEU A 158 -6.44 -4.53 8.85
CA LEU A 158 -6.47 -3.06 8.77
C LEU A 158 -5.39 -2.61 7.79
N ASP A 159 -4.16 -2.45 8.29
CA ASP A 159 -2.98 -2.39 7.43
C ASP A 159 -2.58 -3.82 7.05
N TYR A 160 -3.10 -4.26 5.90
CA TYR A 160 -2.87 -5.60 5.34
C TYR A 160 -1.46 -5.79 4.76
N VAL A 161 -0.58 -4.80 4.88
CA VAL A 161 0.83 -4.90 4.49
C VAL A 161 1.71 -5.18 5.71
N SER A 162 1.41 -4.60 6.87
CA SER A 162 2.10 -4.87 8.13
C SER A 162 1.23 -5.56 9.17
N MET A 163 1.00 -6.85 8.96
CA MET A 163 0.10 -7.67 9.77
C MET A 163 0.58 -7.85 11.21
N MET A 164 1.83 -8.28 11.41
CA MET A 164 2.35 -8.64 12.75
C MET A 164 2.51 -7.42 13.66
N THR A 165 2.81 -6.23 13.12
CA THR A 165 2.89 -5.00 13.91
C THR A 165 1.50 -4.62 14.43
N ASN A 166 0.45 -4.78 13.63
CA ASN A 166 -0.91 -4.50 14.08
C ASN A 166 -1.34 -5.47 15.20
N GLU A 167 -1.03 -6.77 15.02
CA GLU A 167 -1.23 -7.80 16.05
C GLU A 167 -0.47 -7.46 17.34
N GLN A 168 0.77 -6.99 17.21
CA GLN A 168 1.63 -6.57 18.31
C GLN A 168 1.06 -5.36 19.05
N CYS A 169 0.57 -4.34 18.34
CA CYS A 169 -0.04 -3.17 18.97
C CYS A 169 -1.26 -3.55 19.82
N PHE A 170 -2.12 -4.43 19.31
CA PHE A 170 -3.28 -4.91 20.06
C PHE A 170 -2.87 -5.82 21.22
N SER A 171 -1.88 -6.69 21.01
CA SER A 171 -1.38 -7.59 22.05
C SER A 171 -0.79 -6.81 23.23
N LEU A 172 0.03 -5.78 22.96
CA LEU A 172 0.59 -4.90 23.99
C LEU A 172 -0.49 -4.12 24.75
N ALA A 173 -1.57 -3.70 24.08
CA ALA A 173 -2.72 -3.06 24.73
C ALA A 173 -3.35 -3.99 25.77
N VAL A 174 -3.64 -5.22 25.36
CA VAL A 174 -4.30 -6.22 26.20
C VAL A 174 -3.37 -6.71 27.32
N GLU A 175 -2.08 -6.90 27.04
CA GLU A 175 -1.07 -7.29 28.02
C GLU A 175 -0.89 -6.23 29.12
N LYS A 176 -0.94 -4.95 28.73
CA LYS A 176 -0.91 -3.82 29.68
C LYS A 176 -2.15 -3.76 30.56
N LEU A 177 -3.34 -4.10 30.04
CA LEU A 177 -4.56 -4.20 30.86
C LEU A 177 -4.55 -5.43 31.78
N LEU A 178 -3.98 -6.54 31.31
CA LEU A 178 -3.86 -7.77 32.09
C LEU A 178 -2.76 -7.72 33.16
N ASN A 179 -1.83 -6.74 33.08
CA ASN A 179 -0.65 -6.65 33.93
C ASN A 179 0.19 -7.94 33.91
N ILE A 180 0.50 -8.44 32.71
CA ILE A 180 1.27 -9.67 32.52
C ILE A 180 2.58 -9.37 31.81
N ASP A 181 3.67 -9.92 32.33
CA ASP A 181 4.96 -9.91 31.66
C ASP A 181 5.14 -11.13 30.74
N ILE A 182 5.65 -10.85 29.54
CA ILE A 182 5.85 -11.83 28.49
C ILE A 182 7.25 -12.45 28.64
N PRO A 183 7.41 -13.76 28.34
CA PRO A 183 8.73 -14.39 28.32
C PRO A 183 9.72 -13.69 27.37
N GLU A 184 11.01 -13.70 27.73
CA GLU A 184 12.06 -13.07 26.94
C GLU A 184 12.09 -13.57 25.49
N ARG A 185 12.05 -14.90 25.27
CA ARG A 185 12.04 -15.48 23.92
C ARG A 185 10.91 -14.94 23.06
N ALA A 186 9.72 -14.77 23.61
CA ALA A 186 8.59 -14.22 22.87
C ALA A 186 8.80 -12.75 22.48
N LYS A 187 9.44 -11.95 23.35
CA LYS A 187 9.82 -10.56 23.02
C LYS A 187 10.80 -10.53 21.83
N TRP A 188 11.82 -11.38 21.84
CA TRP A 188 12.80 -11.49 20.74
C TRP A 188 12.18 -11.99 19.42
N ILE A 189 11.24 -12.93 19.49
CA ILE A 189 10.51 -13.39 18.30
C ILE A 189 9.65 -12.25 17.73
N ARG A 190 8.94 -11.51 18.60
CA ARG A 190 8.13 -10.35 18.17
C ARG A 190 8.98 -9.25 17.56
N THR A 191 10.15 -8.92 18.12
CA THR A 191 11.04 -7.92 17.52
C THR A 191 11.59 -8.40 16.17
N LEU A 192 11.99 -9.67 16.06
CA LEU A 192 12.44 -10.26 14.79
C LEU A 192 11.35 -10.16 13.70
N PHE A 193 10.13 -10.63 13.98
CA PHE A 193 9.05 -10.56 13.02
C PHE A 193 8.54 -9.14 12.79
N GLY A 194 8.60 -8.26 13.78
CA GLY A 194 8.29 -6.84 13.65
C GLY A 194 9.18 -6.15 12.62
N GLU A 195 10.49 -6.41 12.65
CA GLU A 195 11.43 -5.85 11.67
C GLU A 195 11.32 -6.54 10.29
N ILE A 196 11.05 -7.84 10.21
CA ILE A 196 10.71 -8.48 8.92
C ILE A 196 9.45 -7.83 8.33
N THR A 197 8.45 -7.53 9.17
CA THR A 197 7.22 -6.80 8.75
C THR A 197 7.55 -5.40 8.26
N ARG A 198 8.50 -4.72 8.90
CA ARG A 198 8.97 -3.40 8.48
C ARG A 198 9.62 -3.45 7.10
N VAL A 199 10.47 -4.45 6.85
CA VAL A 199 11.02 -4.70 5.51
C VAL A 199 9.90 -4.99 4.49
N LEU A 200 8.94 -5.86 4.81
CA LEU A 200 7.79 -6.14 3.93
C LEU A 200 6.98 -4.88 3.57
N ASN A 201 6.79 -3.98 4.53
CA ASN A 201 6.02 -2.75 4.34
C ASN A 201 6.80 -1.72 3.52
N HIS A 202 8.06 -1.44 3.87
CA HIS A 202 8.88 -0.53 3.08
C HIS A 202 9.11 -1.04 1.66
N LEU A 203 9.22 -2.36 1.43
CA LEU A 203 9.27 -2.93 0.08
C LEU A 203 7.99 -2.59 -0.68
N MET A 204 6.81 -2.77 -0.07
CA MET A 204 5.57 -2.37 -0.74
C MET A 204 5.51 -0.86 -1.00
N SER A 205 5.86 -0.05 0.00
CA SER A 205 5.75 1.41 -0.04
C SER A 205 6.66 2.03 -1.09
N VAL A 206 7.97 1.77 -1.01
CA VAL A 206 8.97 2.36 -1.90
C VAL A 206 8.75 1.91 -3.35
N LEU A 207 8.43 0.64 -3.55
CA LEU A 207 8.29 0.07 -4.88
C LEU A 207 6.98 0.49 -5.57
N SER A 208 5.88 0.56 -4.82
CA SER A 208 4.61 1.05 -5.37
C SER A 208 4.70 2.53 -5.68
N HIS A 209 5.36 3.31 -4.82
CA HIS A 209 5.68 4.71 -5.10
C HIS A 209 6.55 4.87 -6.35
N ALA A 210 7.57 4.02 -6.51
CA ALA A 210 8.39 3.99 -7.72
C ALA A 210 7.55 3.70 -8.98
N MET A 211 6.63 2.73 -8.90
CA MET A 211 5.72 2.40 -9.99
C MET A 211 4.80 3.57 -10.38
N ASP A 212 4.24 4.27 -9.40
CA ASP A 212 3.33 5.40 -9.65
C ASP A 212 4.01 6.57 -10.36
N VAL A 213 5.27 6.82 -10.01
CA VAL A 213 6.09 7.84 -10.65
C VAL A 213 6.56 7.37 -12.04
N GLY A 214 6.67 6.05 -12.26
CA GLY A 214 6.88 5.43 -13.58
C GLY A 214 7.99 4.38 -13.65
N ALA A 215 8.69 4.07 -12.56
CA ALA A 215 9.75 3.07 -12.50
C ALA A 215 9.19 1.67 -12.21
N LEU A 216 9.09 0.84 -13.25
CA LEU A 216 8.44 -0.48 -13.17
C LEU A 216 9.37 -1.63 -12.73
N THR A 217 10.68 -1.53 -12.97
CA THR A 217 11.62 -2.64 -12.71
C THR A 217 11.87 -2.91 -11.23
N PRO A 218 12.09 -1.91 -10.35
CA PRO A 218 12.36 -2.19 -8.93
C PRO A 218 11.19 -2.93 -8.27
N PHE A 219 9.96 -2.65 -8.72
CA PHE A 219 8.76 -3.29 -8.20
C PHE A 219 8.78 -4.81 -8.35
N LEU A 220 9.20 -5.31 -9.51
CA LEU A 220 9.29 -6.74 -9.75
C LEU A 220 10.42 -7.38 -8.92
N TRP A 221 11.57 -6.71 -8.80
CA TRP A 221 12.70 -7.20 -8.03
C TRP A 221 12.38 -7.32 -6.54
N GLY A 222 11.84 -6.27 -5.94
CA GLY A 222 11.52 -6.32 -4.52
C GLY A 222 10.32 -7.20 -4.19
N PHE A 223 9.43 -7.50 -5.14
CA PHE A 223 8.36 -8.49 -4.93
C PHE A 223 8.89 -9.93 -4.89
N GLU A 224 10.01 -10.23 -5.55
CA GLU A 224 10.70 -11.52 -5.36
C GLU A 224 11.17 -11.67 -3.90
N GLU A 225 11.81 -10.64 -3.34
CA GLU A 225 12.25 -10.64 -1.95
C GLU A 225 11.06 -10.67 -0.97
N ARG A 226 9.98 -9.97 -1.32
CA ARG A 226 8.72 -10.01 -0.56
C ARG A 226 8.12 -11.42 -0.52
N GLU A 227 8.23 -12.18 -1.60
CA GLU A 227 7.76 -13.57 -1.67
C GLU A 227 8.56 -14.49 -0.73
N LYS A 228 9.90 -14.34 -0.70
CA LYS A 228 10.78 -15.08 0.22
C LYS A 228 10.40 -14.81 1.68
N LEU A 229 10.10 -13.55 2.02
CA LEU A 229 9.62 -13.18 3.36
C LEU A 229 8.23 -13.76 3.69
N MET A 230 7.33 -13.87 2.71
CA MET A 230 6.03 -14.53 2.90
C MET A 230 6.16 -16.03 3.16
N GLU A 231 7.20 -16.69 2.62
CA GLU A 231 7.50 -18.08 2.96
C GLU A 231 7.83 -18.22 4.45
N PHE A 232 8.57 -17.28 5.04
CA PHE A 232 8.85 -17.28 6.47
C PHE A 232 7.57 -17.14 7.30
N TYR A 233 6.64 -16.29 6.86
CA TYR A 233 5.32 -16.15 7.50
C TYR A 233 4.52 -17.45 7.42
N GLU A 234 4.52 -18.10 6.26
CA GLU A 234 3.84 -19.36 6.04
C GLU A 234 4.42 -20.47 6.91
N ARG A 235 5.75 -20.57 7.03
CA ARG A 235 6.40 -21.59 7.86
C ARG A 235 6.09 -21.44 9.35
N VAL A 236 5.89 -20.21 9.81
CA VAL A 236 5.66 -19.91 11.23
C VAL A 236 4.19 -19.98 11.62
N SER A 237 3.30 -19.49 10.77
CA SER A 237 1.87 -19.36 11.07
C SER A 237 0.97 -20.33 10.30
N GLY A 238 1.43 -20.82 9.15
CA GLY A 238 0.64 -21.55 8.16
C GLY A 238 -0.08 -20.65 7.15
N ALA A 239 0.04 -19.32 7.26
CA ALA A 239 -0.55 -18.36 6.34
C ALA A 239 0.50 -17.36 5.82
N ARG A 240 0.33 -16.91 4.58
CA ARG A 240 1.30 -16.03 3.91
C ARG A 240 1.17 -14.54 4.26
N LEU A 241 -0.04 -14.09 4.62
CA LEU A 241 -0.34 -12.69 4.96
C LEU A 241 -0.93 -12.62 6.37
N HIS A 242 -2.21 -12.94 6.54
CA HIS A 242 -2.89 -12.87 7.83
C HIS A 242 -2.50 -14.05 8.72
N ALA A 243 -1.57 -13.82 9.65
CA ALA A 243 -0.90 -14.86 10.42
C ALA A 243 -1.59 -15.17 11.75
N ALA A 244 -2.21 -14.19 12.42
CA ALA A 244 -2.77 -14.30 13.77
C ALA A 244 -1.80 -15.01 14.75
N TYR A 245 -0.52 -14.64 14.64
CA TYR A 245 0.62 -15.30 15.26
C TYR A 245 1.03 -14.61 16.55
N VAL A 246 1.13 -13.28 16.55
CA VAL A 246 1.34 -12.48 17.75
C VAL A 246 0.00 -12.38 18.48
N ARG A 247 -0.05 -12.88 19.71
CA ARG A 247 -1.28 -12.92 20.50
C ARG A 247 -1.06 -12.28 21.87
N PRO A 248 -2.12 -11.76 22.52
CA PRO A 248 -2.01 -11.36 23.92
C PRO A 248 -1.51 -12.54 24.78
N GLY A 249 -0.39 -12.36 25.48
CA GLY A 249 0.32 -13.40 26.22
C GLY A 249 1.54 -14.00 25.52
N GLY A 250 2.08 -13.33 24.48
CA GLY A 250 3.28 -13.75 23.75
C GLY A 250 3.02 -14.15 22.30
N VAL A 251 3.39 -15.37 21.94
CA VAL A 251 3.37 -15.84 20.56
C VAL A 251 2.60 -17.17 20.44
N HIS A 252 1.91 -17.39 19.32
CA HIS A 252 1.08 -18.58 19.16
C HIS A 252 1.89 -19.87 19.12
N GLN A 253 2.95 -19.97 18.30
CA GLN A 253 3.76 -21.18 18.17
C GLN A 253 5.24 -20.80 18.14
N ASP A 254 6.11 -21.70 18.57
CA ASP A 254 7.56 -21.46 18.47
C ASP A 254 8.01 -21.54 17.01
N ILE A 255 9.18 -20.96 16.74
CA ILE A 255 9.81 -20.97 15.43
C ILE A 255 10.14 -22.43 15.03
N PRO A 256 9.80 -22.87 13.80
CA PRO A 256 10.17 -24.20 13.32
C PRO A 256 11.69 -24.34 13.17
N VAL A 257 12.18 -25.58 13.35
CA VAL A 257 13.61 -25.90 13.25
C VAL A 257 14.15 -25.51 11.87
N GLY A 258 15.33 -24.88 11.83
CA GLY A 258 16.02 -24.45 10.60
C GLY A 258 15.62 -23.07 10.08
N LEU A 259 14.52 -22.46 10.55
CA LEU A 259 14.10 -21.16 10.02
C LEU A 259 15.09 -20.02 10.30
N LEU A 260 15.78 -20.04 11.45
CA LEU A 260 16.75 -19.00 11.79
C LEU A 260 17.93 -18.98 10.81
N ASP A 261 18.37 -20.16 10.34
CA ASP A 261 19.44 -20.28 9.35
C ASP A 261 18.99 -19.77 7.98
N ASP A 262 17.73 -20.02 7.61
CA ASP A 262 17.15 -19.56 6.35
C ASP A 262 16.98 -18.03 6.33
N ILE A 263 16.53 -17.44 7.46
CA ILE A 263 16.44 -15.97 7.62
C ILE A 263 17.84 -15.35 7.54
N TYR A 264 18.86 -16.00 8.12
CA TYR A 264 20.25 -15.53 8.03
C TYR A 264 20.74 -15.51 6.58
N GLN A 265 20.53 -16.59 5.82
CA GLN A 265 20.91 -16.67 4.41
C GLN A 265 20.23 -15.60 3.56
N TRP A 266 18.94 -15.36 3.80
CA TRP A 266 18.21 -14.27 3.14
C TRP A 266 18.80 -12.90 3.50
N ALA A 267 19.03 -12.63 4.79
CA ALA A 267 19.53 -11.34 5.26
C ALA A 267 20.90 -10.98 4.63
N THR A 268 21.77 -11.98 4.44
CA THR A 268 23.08 -11.76 3.78
C THR A 268 22.97 -11.34 2.32
N GLN A 269 21.92 -11.77 1.60
CA GLN A 269 21.72 -11.48 0.18
C GLN A 269 20.85 -10.23 -0.03
N PHE A 270 19.99 -9.91 0.94
CA PHE A 270 19.06 -8.79 0.85
C PHE A 270 19.79 -7.43 0.86
N GLY A 271 20.96 -7.34 1.49
CA GLY A 271 21.81 -6.14 1.43
C GLY A 271 22.11 -5.73 -0.02
N ASP A 272 22.60 -6.66 -0.83
CA ASP A 272 22.90 -6.41 -2.25
C ASP A 272 21.66 -6.00 -3.05
N ARG A 273 20.48 -6.55 -2.72
CA ARG A 273 19.22 -6.20 -3.37
C ARG A 273 18.79 -4.76 -3.05
N ILE A 274 19.02 -4.30 -1.82
CA ILE A 274 18.76 -2.89 -1.45
C ILE A 274 19.67 -1.99 -2.29
N ASP A 275 20.95 -2.30 -2.36
CA ASP A 275 21.93 -1.48 -3.10
C ASP A 275 21.61 -1.43 -4.60
N GLU A 276 21.18 -2.53 -5.22
CA GLU A 276 20.70 -2.55 -6.61
C GLU A 276 19.46 -1.66 -6.84
N THR A 277 18.53 -1.64 -5.88
CA THR A 277 17.36 -0.73 -5.96
C THR A 277 17.73 0.73 -5.76
N GLU A 278 18.72 1.00 -4.91
CA GLU A 278 19.25 2.33 -4.64
C GLU A 278 20.00 2.88 -5.86
N GLU A 279 20.85 2.07 -6.51
CA GLU A 279 21.59 2.44 -7.72
C GLU A 279 20.65 2.90 -8.86
N MET A 280 19.48 2.27 -8.98
CA MET A 280 18.49 2.62 -10.01
C MET A 280 17.67 3.88 -9.68
N LEU A 281 17.48 4.22 -8.41
CA LEU A 281 16.55 5.26 -7.97
C LEU A 281 17.26 6.49 -7.38
N THR A 282 18.15 6.31 -6.41
CA THR A 282 18.69 7.40 -5.57
C THR A 282 19.43 8.46 -6.37
N ASP A 283 20.34 8.05 -7.25
CA ASP A 283 21.16 8.95 -8.08
C ASP A 283 20.48 9.32 -9.41
N ASN A 284 19.30 8.76 -9.67
CA ASN A 284 18.60 8.99 -10.91
C ASN A 284 18.04 10.42 -10.96
N ARG A 285 18.55 11.21 -11.90
CA ARG A 285 18.10 12.60 -12.15
C ARG A 285 16.58 12.74 -12.28
N ILE A 286 15.90 11.76 -12.89
CA ILE A 286 14.44 11.81 -13.08
C ILE A 286 13.74 11.64 -11.73
N TRP A 287 14.22 10.70 -10.91
CA TRP A 287 13.68 10.44 -9.58
C TRP A 287 13.85 11.67 -8.67
N ILE A 288 15.06 12.23 -8.63
CA ILE A 288 15.36 13.45 -7.87
C ILE A 288 14.45 14.61 -8.32
N HIS A 289 14.35 14.87 -9.63
CA HIS A 289 13.49 15.95 -10.13
C HIS A 289 11.99 15.76 -9.81
N ARG A 290 11.51 14.53 -9.64
CA ARG A 290 10.10 14.24 -9.33
C ARG A 290 9.77 14.30 -7.84
N LEU A 291 10.77 14.21 -6.96
CA LEU A 291 10.57 14.15 -5.50
C LEU A 291 11.14 15.34 -4.74
N GLN A 292 12.24 15.92 -5.23
CA GLN A 292 12.90 17.01 -4.55
C GLN A 292 11.99 18.25 -4.55
N ASN A 293 11.85 18.87 -3.38
CA ASN A 293 10.94 20.00 -3.13
C ASN A 293 9.44 19.72 -3.39
N VAL A 294 9.04 18.45 -3.53
CA VAL A 294 7.62 18.07 -3.63
C VAL A 294 7.10 17.69 -2.25
N GLY A 295 5.91 18.20 -1.91
CA GLY A 295 5.22 17.87 -0.68
C GLY A 295 5.98 18.28 0.58
N THR A 296 6.68 19.41 0.53
CA THR A 296 7.48 19.92 1.65
C THR A 296 6.63 20.18 2.88
N LEU A 297 7.14 19.79 4.04
CA LEU A 297 6.47 19.92 5.33
C LEU A 297 7.39 20.49 6.37
N SER A 298 6.98 21.60 6.99
CA SER A 298 7.67 22.15 8.14
C SER A 298 7.48 21.24 9.36
N ALA A 299 8.47 21.21 10.26
CA ALA A 299 8.39 20.45 11.51
C ALA A 299 7.21 20.88 12.38
N ALA A 300 6.88 22.18 12.40
CA ALA A 300 5.76 22.69 13.18
C ALA A 300 4.41 22.21 12.62
N ASP A 301 4.24 22.25 11.30
CA ASP A 301 3.00 21.80 10.66
C ASP A 301 2.83 20.29 10.78
N ALA A 302 3.92 19.52 10.64
CA ALA A 302 3.89 18.08 10.84
C ALA A 302 3.37 17.70 12.24
N LEU A 303 3.81 18.41 13.28
CA LEU A 303 3.31 18.21 14.65
C LEU A 303 1.84 18.63 14.80
N ASN A 304 1.47 19.80 14.26
CA ASN A 304 0.10 20.32 14.36
C ASN A 304 -0.93 19.43 13.63
N LEU A 305 -0.54 18.84 12.49
CA LEU A 305 -1.36 17.90 11.72
C LEU A 305 -1.36 16.48 12.33
N GLY A 306 -0.58 16.24 13.39
CA GLY A 306 -0.49 14.94 14.05
C GLY A 306 0.24 13.88 13.21
N PHE A 307 1.14 14.29 12.32
CA PHE A 307 1.95 13.37 11.51
C PHE A 307 3.00 12.69 12.38
N THR A 308 3.24 11.41 12.06
CA THR A 308 4.15 10.53 12.81
C THR A 308 4.95 9.65 11.87
N GLY A 309 5.98 8.98 12.40
CA GLY A 309 6.83 8.07 11.63
C GLY A 309 7.72 8.79 10.64
N VAL A 310 7.85 8.21 9.44
CA VAL A 310 8.68 8.73 8.36
C VAL A 310 8.29 10.15 7.95
N MET A 311 7.00 10.49 7.98
CA MET A 311 6.52 11.84 7.67
C MET A 311 7.08 12.89 8.63
N LEU A 312 7.18 12.55 9.92
CA LEU A 312 7.70 13.44 10.96
C LEU A 312 9.24 13.49 10.94
N ARG A 313 9.88 12.32 10.77
CA ARG A 313 11.34 12.21 10.65
C ARG A 313 11.88 12.90 9.41
N GLY A 314 11.18 12.84 8.29
CA GLY A 314 11.56 13.53 7.05
C GLY A 314 11.64 15.04 7.21
N SER A 315 10.78 15.62 8.06
CA SER A 315 10.76 17.06 8.38
C SER A 315 11.79 17.50 9.44
N GLY A 316 12.70 16.62 9.86
CA GLY A 316 13.80 16.96 10.77
C GLY A 316 13.54 16.73 12.26
N VAL A 317 12.40 16.13 12.64
CA VAL A 317 12.10 15.83 14.05
C VAL A 317 12.59 14.41 14.39
N PRO A 318 13.59 14.26 15.29
CA PRO A 318 14.13 12.96 15.67
C PRO A 318 13.19 12.24 16.66
N TRP A 319 12.11 11.63 16.14
CA TRP A 319 11.12 10.90 16.93
C TRP A 319 10.91 9.48 16.41
N ASP A 320 11.09 8.49 17.28
CA ASP A 320 10.80 7.07 17.06
C ASP A 320 10.45 6.43 18.40
N ILE A 321 9.27 5.79 18.46
CA ILE A 321 8.74 5.17 19.68
C ILE A 321 9.62 4.02 20.17
N ARG A 322 10.31 3.32 19.27
CA ARG A 322 11.21 2.21 19.64
C ARG A 322 12.40 2.68 20.46
N LYS A 323 12.78 3.96 20.37
CA LYS A 323 13.85 4.58 21.16
C LYS A 323 13.33 5.40 22.33
N SER A 324 12.26 6.19 22.14
CA SER A 324 11.74 7.08 23.19
C SER A 324 10.96 6.32 24.27
N SER A 325 10.17 5.33 23.88
CA SER A 325 9.39 4.47 24.78
C SER A 325 9.48 3.02 24.30
N PRO A 326 10.63 2.35 24.54
CA PRO A 326 10.88 1.02 24.00
C PRO A 326 9.87 0.01 24.52
N TYR A 327 9.46 -0.91 23.64
CA TYR A 327 8.61 -2.05 23.92
C TYR A 327 9.32 -3.35 23.51
N ASP A 328 8.81 -4.50 23.98
CA ASP A 328 9.41 -5.82 23.79
C ASP A 328 10.93 -5.84 24.09
N ALA A 329 11.79 -6.08 23.09
CA ALA A 329 13.24 -6.17 23.24
C ALA A 329 14.01 -5.08 22.43
N TYR A 330 13.35 -3.96 22.09
CA TYR A 330 13.97 -2.86 21.34
C TYR A 330 15.06 -2.10 22.13
N ASP A 331 15.02 -2.21 23.45
CA ASP A 331 16.02 -1.66 24.38
C ASP A 331 17.37 -2.40 24.34
N GLN A 332 17.36 -3.69 23.95
CA GLN A 332 18.54 -4.57 23.93
C GLN A 332 19.24 -4.64 22.56
N VAL A 333 18.67 -3.99 21.54
CA VAL A 333 19.18 -3.95 20.17
C VAL A 333 19.72 -2.57 19.80
N GLU A 334 20.83 -2.56 19.08
CA GLU A 334 21.52 -1.34 18.65
C GLU A 334 21.16 -1.03 17.20
N PHE A 335 20.53 0.11 17.00
CA PHE A 335 20.17 0.64 15.68
C PHE A 335 20.11 2.16 15.74
N ASP A 336 20.25 2.78 14.58
CA ASP A 336 20.19 4.22 14.40
C ASP A 336 18.87 4.60 13.71
N VAL A 337 18.42 5.85 13.89
CA VAL A 337 17.16 6.34 13.31
C VAL A 337 17.47 7.40 12.27
N PRO A 338 17.07 7.22 10.99
CA PRO A 338 17.31 8.21 9.96
C PRO A 338 16.36 9.40 10.11
N VAL A 339 16.87 10.61 9.90
CA VAL A 339 16.13 11.87 10.02
C VAL A 339 16.46 12.73 8.80
N GLY A 340 15.42 13.23 8.13
CA GLY A 340 15.54 14.13 6.98
C GLY A 340 15.82 15.58 7.40
N VAL A 341 16.00 16.47 6.43
CA VAL A 341 16.36 17.89 6.70
C VAL A 341 15.35 18.84 6.08
N ASN A 342 14.94 18.58 4.85
CA ASN A 342 14.13 19.47 4.04
C ASN A 342 12.62 19.20 4.18
N GLY A 343 12.23 17.99 4.60
CA GLY A 343 10.83 17.61 4.73
C GLY A 343 10.13 17.28 3.40
N ASP A 344 10.89 17.05 2.33
CA ASP A 344 10.36 16.70 1.02
C ASP A 344 10.13 15.19 0.83
N CYS A 345 9.56 14.82 -0.30
CA CYS A 345 9.32 13.42 -0.66
C CYS A 345 10.64 12.62 -0.80
N TYR A 346 11.74 13.25 -1.22
CA TYR A 346 13.03 12.60 -1.41
C TYR A 346 13.68 12.21 -0.08
N ASP A 347 13.69 13.10 0.91
CA ASP A 347 14.19 12.80 2.26
C ASP A 347 13.40 11.65 2.91
N ARG A 348 12.08 11.59 2.69
CA ARG A 348 11.25 10.47 3.18
C ARG A 348 11.58 9.15 2.47
N TYR A 349 11.91 9.19 1.19
CA TYR A 349 12.40 8.03 0.46
C TYR A 349 13.73 7.54 1.04
N LEU A 350 14.70 8.44 1.25
CA LEU A 350 15.99 8.10 1.86
C LEU A 350 15.83 7.55 3.28
N CYS A 351 14.92 8.12 4.09
CA CYS A 351 14.62 7.59 5.42
C CYS A 351 14.14 6.13 5.36
N ARG A 352 13.27 5.77 4.40
CA ARG A 352 12.84 4.38 4.20
C ARG A 352 13.96 3.47 3.74
N MET A 353 14.83 3.95 2.86
CA MET A 353 16.00 3.19 2.39
C MET A 353 16.94 2.85 3.54
N GLU A 354 17.22 3.83 4.42
CA GLU A 354 18.02 3.61 5.62
C GLU A 354 17.30 2.74 6.66
N GLU A 355 15.98 2.86 6.80
CA GLU A 355 15.20 1.97 7.67
C GLU A 355 15.29 0.50 7.24
N PHE A 356 15.44 0.17 5.95
CA PHE A 356 15.76 -1.20 5.53
C PHE A 356 17.09 -1.70 6.12
N ARG A 357 18.14 -0.88 6.02
CA ARG A 357 19.48 -1.22 6.52
C ARG A 357 19.49 -1.40 8.02
N GLN A 358 18.77 -0.54 8.74
CA GLN A 358 18.63 -0.64 10.20
C GLN A 358 17.78 -1.85 10.60
N SER A 359 16.72 -2.17 9.85
CA SER A 359 15.92 -3.37 10.07
C SER A 359 16.76 -4.65 9.90
N LEU A 360 17.58 -4.71 8.85
CA LEU A 360 18.54 -5.80 8.64
C LEU A 360 19.54 -5.93 9.80
N ARG A 361 20.08 -4.81 10.28
CA ARG A 361 20.98 -4.78 11.44
C ARG A 361 20.31 -5.33 12.70
N ILE A 362 19.04 -4.99 12.95
CA ILE A 362 18.28 -5.54 14.07
C ILE A 362 18.03 -7.04 13.87
N ILE A 363 17.65 -7.49 12.68
CA ILE A 363 17.45 -8.92 12.36
C ILE A 363 18.73 -9.72 12.67
N HIS A 364 19.90 -9.27 12.22
CA HIS A 364 21.17 -9.94 12.54
C HIS A 364 21.45 -10.02 14.04
N GLN A 365 21.15 -8.97 14.79
CA GLN A 365 21.33 -8.98 16.25
C GLN A 365 20.35 -9.92 16.95
N CYS A 366 19.08 -9.94 16.53
CA CYS A 366 18.06 -10.85 17.05
C CYS A 366 18.42 -12.31 16.81
N LEU A 367 18.96 -12.65 15.63
CA LEU A 367 19.41 -14.00 15.32
C LEU A 367 20.57 -14.44 16.24
N ASN A 368 21.53 -13.56 16.51
CA ASN A 368 22.68 -13.86 17.36
C ASN A 368 22.35 -13.92 18.86
N LYS A 369 21.36 -13.15 19.32
CA LYS A 369 21.00 -13.00 20.75
C LYS A 369 19.75 -13.80 21.14
N MET A 370 19.19 -14.63 20.26
CA MET A 370 17.93 -15.34 20.52
C MET A 370 18.04 -16.27 21.75
N PRO A 371 17.29 -16.02 22.84
CA PRO A 371 17.34 -16.88 24.03
C PRO A 371 16.50 -18.14 23.84
N ALA A 372 16.85 -19.20 24.55
CA ALA A 372 15.98 -20.36 24.76
C ALA A 372 14.93 -20.02 25.83
N GLY A 373 13.74 -20.64 25.74
CA GLY A 373 12.70 -20.43 26.74
C GLY A 373 11.28 -20.68 26.21
N PRO A 374 10.25 -20.46 27.04
CA PRO A 374 8.87 -20.53 26.60
C PRO A 374 8.52 -19.33 25.70
N VAL A 375 7.64 -19.55 24.72
CA VAL A 375 7.14 -18.50 23.79
C VAL A 375 5.79 -17.91 24.21
N ARG A 376 5.24 -18.40 25.32
CA ARG A 376 3.95 -17.98 25.88
C ARG A 376 4.08 -17.83 27.38
N VAL A 377 3.28 -16.93 27.93
CA VAL A 377 3.11 -16.80 29.38
C VAL A 377 2.62 -18.13 29.96
N GLU A 378 3.21 -18.56 31.08
CA GLU A 378 2.92 -19.85 31.72
C GLU A 378 1.56 -19.92 32.43
N ASP A 379 0.87 -18.78 32.59
CA ASP A 379 -0.49 -18.72 33.12
C ASP A 379 -1.53 -19.22 32.10
N TYR A 380 -2.04 -20.43 32.35
CA TYR A 380 -3.07 -21.07 31.53
C TYR A 380 -4.46 -20.43 31.61
N LYS A 381 -4.64 -19.41 32.45
CA LYS A 381 -5.87 -18.59 32.46
C LYS A 381 -5.91 -17.58 31.33
N VAL A 382 -4.77 -17.25 30.73
CA VAL A 382 -4.66 -16.30 29.62
C VAL A 382 -4.17 -17.00 28.36
N SER A 383 -3.07 -17.74 28.46
CA SER A 383 -2.51 -18.49 27.33
C SER A 383 -3.06 -19.92 27.30
N PRO A 384 -3.37 -20.50 26.12
CA PRO A 384 -3.84 -21.88 26.10
C PRO A 384 -2.69 -22.86 26.38
N PRO A 385 -2.94 -23.93 27.16
CA PRO A 385 -1.93 -24.92 27.51
C PRO A 385 -1.46 -25.72 26.29
N PRO A 386 -0.26 -26.35 26.35
CA PRO A 386 0.22 -27.21 25.28
C PRO A 386 -0.69 -28.43 25.09
N ARG A 387 -0.82 -28.91 23.85
CA ARG A 387 -1.75 -30.01 23.50
C ARG A 387 -1.44 -31.33 24.20
N ALA A 388 -0.18 -31.56 24.58
CA ALA A 388 0.21 -32.72 25.38
C ALA A 388 -0.40 -32.63 26.79
N ALA A 389 -0.14 -31.53 27.51
CA ALA A 389 -0.68 -31.30 28.85
C ALA A 389 -2.21 -31.26 28.87
N MET A 390 -2.85 -30.67 27.86
CA MET A 390 -4.32 -30.63 27.73
C MET A 390 -4.96 -32.04 27.66
N LYS A 391 -4.26 -33.03 27.11
CA LYS A 391 -4.79 -34.41 26.97
C LYS A 391 -4.57 -35.26 28.22
N GLU A 392 -3.59 -34.91 29.04
CA GLU A 392 -3.21 -35.68 30.24
C GLU A 392 -3.76 -35.06 31.52
N ASN A 393 -3.68 -33.74 31.67
CA ASN A 393 -4.11 -33.02 32.86
C ASN A 393 -5.54 -32.46 32.70
N MET A 394 -6.39 -32.76 33.69
CA MET A 394 -7.77 -32.26 33.76
C MET A 394 -7.84 -30.73 33.86
N GLU A 395 -6.95 -30.09 34.62
CA GLU A 395 -6.95 -28.62 34.78
C GLU A 395 -6.64 -27.92 33.46
N ALA A 396 -5.66 -28.42 32.72
CA ALA A 396 -5.30 -27.91 31.40
C ALA A 396 -6.46 -28.06 30.41
N LEU A 397 -7.22 -29.15 30.48
CA LEU A 397 -8.42 -29.34 29.66
C LEU A 397 -9.52 -28.32 30.01
N ILE A 398 -9.76 -28.07 31.30
CA ILE A 398 -10.73 -27.07 31.77
C ILE A 398 -10.35 -25.68 31.26
N HIS A 399 -9.09 -25.28 31.43
CA HIS A 399 -8.59 -23.98 30.97
C HIS A 399 -8.69 -23.84 29.44
N HIS A 400 -8.31 -24.87 28.69
CA HIS A 400 -8.47 -24.88 27.24
C HIS A 400 -9.95 -24.71 26.83
N PHE A 401 -10.87 -25.45 27.47
CA PHE A 401 -12.29 -25.36 27.17
C PHE A 401 -12.86 -23.96 27.46
N LEU A 402 -12.54 -23.36 28.60
CA LEU A 402 -13.02 -22.04 28.98
C LEU A 402 -12.45 -20.92 28.08
N LEU A 403 -11.15 -20.96 27.77
CA LEU A 403 -10.49 -19.96 26.92
C LEU A 403 -11.09 -19.87 25.51
N TYR A 404 -11.44 -21.01 24.91
CA TYR A 404 -11.98 -21.01 23.54
C TYR A 404 -13.50 -20.85 23.46
N THR A 405 -14.23 -21.09 24.55
CA THR A 405 -15.69 -20.91 24.59
C THR A 405 -16.09 -19.53 25.09
N LYS A 406 -15.55 -19.12 26.24
CA LYS A 406 -15.82 -17.84 26.89
C LYS A 406 -14.77 -16.79 26.54
N GLY A 407 -13.49 -17.14 26.68
CA GLY A 407 -12.38 -16.19 26.64
C GLY A 407 -11.81 -15.93 28.03
N TYR A 408 -10.73 -15.14 28.09
CA TYR A 408 -10.21 -14.61 29.34
C TYR A 408 -10.87 -13.26 29.65
N ALA A 409 -11.19 -13.03 30.92
CA ALA A 409 -11.68 -11.74 31.39
C ALA A 409 -10.51 -10.78 31.58
N VAL A 410 -10.63 -9.57 31.06
CA VAL A 410 -9.64 -8.50 31.24
C VAL A 410 -10.11 -7.58 32.37
N PRO A 411 -9.23 -7.13 33.29
CA PRO A 411 -9.61 -6.19 34.34
C PRO A 411 -10.26 -4.91 33.78
N PRO A 412 -11.25 -4.33 34.50
CA PRO A 412 -11.87 -3.08 34.07
C PRO A 412 -10.84 -1.95 34.07
N GLY A 413 -10.78 -1.20 32.99
CA GLY A 413 -9.80 -0.14 32.79
C GLY A 413 -9.68 0.27 31.32
N ASP A 414 -8.99 1.37 31.09
CA ASP A 414 -8.68 1.92 29.78
C ASP A 414 -7.17 1.97 29.56
N THR A 415 -6.75 1.75 28.31
CA THR A 415 -5.35 1.89 27.93
C THR A 415 -5.26 2.47 26.54
N TYR A 416 -4.25 3.31 26.34
CA TYR A 416 -3.75 3.68 25.03
C TYR A 416 -2.33 3.13 24.93
N SER A 417 -2.14 2.14 24.06
CA SER A 417 -0.83 1.59 23.74
C SER A 417 -0.47 1.91 22.31
N VAL A 418 0.80 2.11 22.09
CA VAL A 418 1.32 2.66 20.84
C VAL A 418 2.58 1.91 20.45
N ILE A 419 2.73 1.65 19.16
CA ILE A 419 3.95 1.12 18.58
C ILE A 419 4.40 2.00 17.40
N GLU A 420 5.67 1.84 17.02
CA GLU A 420 6.17 2.37 15.75
C GLU A 420 5.86 1.36 14.64
N ALA A 421 4.68 1.47 14.01
CA ALA A 421 4.44 0.74 12.76
C ALA A 421 5.34 1.32 11.64
N PRO A 422 5.57 0.59 10.52
CA PRO A 422 6.40 1.11 9.43
C PRO A 422 5.85 2.38 8.79
N LYS A 423 4.52 2.58 8.87
CA LYS A 423 3.83 3.80 8.43
C LYS A 423 3.98 4.96 9.42
N GLY A 424 4.17 4.66 10.70
CA GLY A 424 4.33 5.62 11.79
C GLY A 424 3.66 5.17 13.07
N GLU A 425 3.17 6.12 13.86
CA GLU A 425 2.58 5.82 15.16
C GLU A 425 1.22 5.13 15.00
N MET A 426 1.18 3.83 15.25
CA MET A 426 -0.06 3.07 15.34
C MET A 426 -0.43 2.94 16.81
N GLY A 427 -1.64 3.38 17.16
CA GLY A 427 -2.16 3.33 18.51
C GLY A 427 -3.45 2.53 18.60
N VAL A 428 -3.66 1.83 19.71
CA VAL A 428 -4.94 1.21 20.03
C VAL A 428 -5.37 1.68 21.41
N TYR A 429 -6.56 2.29 21.45
CA TYR A 429 -7.28 2.64 22.66
C TYR A 429 -8.31 1.56 22.98
N VAL A 430 -8.11 0.82 24.06
CA VAL A 430 -9.00 -0.26 24.49
C VAL A 430 -9.63 0.12 25.83
N VAL A 431 -10.94 -0.02 25.93
CA VAL A 431 -11.70 0.08 27.18
C VAL A 431 -12.25 -1.30 27.51
N SER A 432 -11.96 -1.77 28.72
CA SER A 432 -12.52 -3.00 29.29
C SER A 432 -13.49 -2.67 30.43
N ASP A 433 -14.62 -3.35 30.47
CA ASP A 433 -15.63 -3.29 31.53
C ASP A 433 -15.46 -4.41 32.57
N GLY A 434 -14.37 -5.19 32.50
CA GLY A 434 -14.18 -6.38 33.33
C GLY A 434 -14.66 -7.68 32.68
N SER A 435 -15.23 -7.62 31.47
CA SER A 435 -15.73 -8.78 30.75
C SER A 435 -14.69 -9.43 29.83
N GLU A 436 -15.09 -10.49 29.14
CA GLU A 436 -14.26 -11.24 28.17
C GLU A 436 -14.22 -10.56 26.78
N ARG A 437 -14.98 -9.48 26.61
CA ARG A 437 -15.12 -8.72 25.37
C ARG A 437 -14.68 -7.28 25.61
N PRO A 438 -13.99 -6.64 24.65
CA PRO A 438 -13.66 -5.24 24.79
C PRO A 438 -14.95 -4.41 24.71
N TYR A 439 -15.14 -3.50 25.66
CA TYR A 439 -16.28 -2.58 25.67
C TYR A 439 -16.19 -1.59 24.52
N ARG A 440 -14.99 -1.05 24.29
CA ARG A 440 -14.68 -0.17 23.17
C ARG A 440 -13.26 -0.44 22.69
N VAL A 441 -13.09 -0.47 21.38
CA VAL A 441 -11.79 -0.45 20.73
C VAL A 441 -11.80 0.72 19.77
N HIS A 442 -10.82 1.62 19.90
CA HIS A 442 -10.58 2.67 18.94
C HIS A 442 -9.15 2.58 18.44
N ILE A 443 -8.97 2.71 17.14
CA ILE A 443 -7.66 2.54 16.50
C ILE A 443 -7.22 3.92 16.02
N ARG A 444 -5.98 4.30 16.33
CA ARG A 444 -5.30 5.43 15.69
C ARG A 444 -4.41 4.88 14.59
N ALA A 445 -4.78 5.16 13.34
CA ALA A 445 -3.98 4.80 12.17
C ALA A 445 -3.16 6.02 11.74
N PRO A 446 -1.88 5.84 11.43
CA PRO A 446 -1.03 6.91 10.93
C PRO A 446 -1.55 7.47 9.60
N GLY A 447 -1.96 6.61 8.66
CA GLY A 447 -2.44 7.04 7.34
C GLY A 447 -3.70 7.91 7.37
N PHE A 448 -4.54 7.80 8.41
CA PHE A 448 -5.71 8.67 8.57
C PHE A 448 -5.31 10.12 8.85
N ALA A 449 -4.32 10.33 9.73
CA ALA A 449 -3.79 11.67 9.99
C ALA A 449 -3.07 12.20 8.75
N HIS A 450 -2.22 11.37 8.12
CA HIS A 450 -1.49 11.74 6.90
C HIS A 450 -2.43 12.21 5.78
N LEU A 451 -3.50 11.46 5.50
CA LEU A 451 -4.48 11.83 4.48
C LEU A 451 -5.32 13.05 4.90
N GLY A 452 -5.58 13.24 6.19
CA GLY A 452 -6.22 14.45 6.72
C GLY A 452 -5.42 15.73 6.44
N GLY A 453 -4.08 15.64 6.41
CA GLY A 453 -3.19 16.74 6.04
C GLY A 453 -2.87 16.83 4.55
N PHE A 454 -3.50 16.02 3.69
CA PHE A 454 -3.20 15.98 2.25
C PHE A 454 -3.43 17.31 1.53
N ASP A 455 -4.53 18.02 1.84
CA ASP A 455 -4.83 19.34 1.27
C ASP A 455 -3.73 20.37 1.55
N HIS A 456 -3.21 20.36 2.78
CA HIS A 456 -2.14 21.27 3.19
C HIS A 456 -0.84 21.00 2.41
N VAL A 457 -0.51 19.73 2.21
CA VAL A 457 0.74 19.31 1.53
C VAL A 457 0.67 19.54 0.02
N CYS A 458 -0.48 19.27 -0.61
CA CYS A 458 -0.62 19.33 -2.06
C CYS A 458 -0.96 20.71 -2.61
N LYS A 459 -1.31 21.67 -1.75
CA LYS A 459 -1.61 23.04 -2.20
C LYS A 459 -0.42 23.66 -2.92
N GLY A 460 -0.68 24.26 -4.08
CA GLY A 460 0.34 24.90 -4.92
C GLY A 460 1.20 23.93 -5.74
N HIS A 461 0.96 22.62 -5.63
CA HIS A 461 1.65 21.62 -6.44
C HIS A 461 0.88 21.27 -7.71
N LEU A 462 1.56 20.64 -8.67
CA LEU A 462 0.94 20.16 -9.89
C LEU A 462 0.18 18.85 -9.66
N LEU A 463 -0.76 18.54 -10.55
CA LEU A 463 -1.53 17.28 -10.49
C LEU A 463 -0.64 16.03 -10.46
N ALA A 464 0.46 16.03 -11.21
CA ALA A 464 1.40 14.90 -11.23
C ALA A 464 2.14 14.72 -9.90
N ASP A 465 2.33 15.79 -9.14
CA ASP A 465 3.07 15.77 -7.87
C ASP A 465 2.19 15.25 -6.73
N ALA A 466 0.87 15.44 -6.83
CA ALA A 466 -0.09 14.83 -5.90
C ALA A 466 0.04 13.29 -5.85
N VAL A 467 0.30 12.65 -7.00
CA VAL A 467 0.54 11.20 -7.06
C VAL A 467 1.81 10.81 -6.28
N ALA A 468 2.88 11.60 -6.40
CA ALA A 468 4.10 11.36 -5.64
C ALA A 468 3.84 11.54 -4.13
N VAL A 469 3.10 12.57 -3.73
CA VAL A 469 2.71 12.81 -2.33
C VAL A 469 1.92 11.62 -1.77
N ILE A 470 0.92 11.11 -2.50
CA ILE A 470 0.13 9.92 -2.11
C ILE A 470 1.07 8.73 -1.83
N GLY A 471 1.99 8.43 -2.74
CA GLY A 471 2.94 7.34 -2.56
C GLY A 471 3.87 7.54 -1.37
N THR A 472 4.32 8.78 -1.10
CA THR A 472 5.19 9.06 0.05
C THR A 472 4.48 9.02 1.40
N MET A 473 3.17 9.23 1.45
CA MET A 473 2.36 9.04 2.66
C MET A 473 2.09 7.57 2.97
N ASP A 474 2.36 6.67 2.02
CA ASP A 474 2.23 5.22 2.17
C ASP A 474 0.82 4.80 2.65
N LEU A 475 -0.20 5.26 1.92
CA LEU A 475 -1.59 5.09 2.31
C LEU A 475 -2.10 3.69 2.00
N VAL A 476 -2.60 3.01 3.03
CA VAL A 476 -3.33 1.74 2.91
C VAL A 476 -4.76 1.96 3.42
N PHE A 477 -5.74 1.91 2.52
CA PHE A 477 -7.12 2.31 2.86
C PHE A 477 -7.80 1.40 3.88
N GLY A 478 -7.28 0.19 4.11
CA GLY A 478 -7.78 -0.68 5.19
C GLY A 478 -7.55 -0.14 6.59
N GLU A 479 -6.51 0.68 6.80
CA GLU A 479 -6.30 1.38 8.06
C GLU A 479 -6.89 2.80 8.07
N VAL A 480 -7.17 3.41 6.92
CA VAL A 480 -7.85 4.72 6.89
C VAL A 480 -9.33 4.53 7.21
N ASP A 481 -9.97 3.58 6.53
CA ASP A 481 -11.40 3.28 6.61
C ASP A 481 -11.67 2.09 7.53
N ARG A 482 -12.10 2.35 8.78
CA ARG A 482 -12.16 1.31 9.82
C ARG A 482 -13.53 1.17 10.45
#